data_AF-A0A2H9YT43-F1
#
_entry.id   AF-A0A2H9YT43-F1
#
_cell.length_a   1.000
_cell.length_b   1.000
_cell.length_c   1.000
_cell.angle_alpha   90.00
_cell.angle_beta   90.00
_cell.angle_gamma   90.00
#
_symmetry.space_group_name_H-M   'P 1'
#
loop_
_entity.id
_entity.type
_entity.pdbx_description
1 polymer ?
#
loop_
_entity_poly.entity_id
_entity_poly.type
_entity_poly.pdbx_seq_one_letter_code
_entity_poly.pdbx_strand_id
1 'polypeptide(L)'
;MSHYLEFDAFDNPMQLSKVGNWVITFLSPAEELELVQLAITYVLPRQLSDSLQPRRVVIQKSSIEHHWLIQAIECFDSNTRQEISLSPEHITAQKTLKQILQEFEKYDVNVQLKYI
;
A
#
# COMPACT_ATOMS: atom_id res chain seq x y z
N MET A 1 10.12 5.93 -13.18
CA MET A 1 8.69 6.20 -13.44
C MET A 1 7.99 5.98 -12.12
N SER A 2 7.20 6.94 -11.66
CA SER A 2 6.62 6.87 -10.32
C SER A 2 5.39 5.96 -10.34
N HIS A 3 5.20 5.21 -9.25
CA HIS A 3 4.10 4.25 -9.14
C HIS A 3 3.02 4.82 -8.24
N TYR A 4 1.76 4.74 -8.68
CA TYR A 4 0.63 5.30 -7.96
C TYR A 4 -0.48 4.27 -7.76
N LEU A 5 -1.20 4.39 -6.65
CA LEU A 5 -2.54 3.84 -6.50
C LEU A 5 -3.55 4.93 -6.85
N GLU A 6 -4.32 4.71 -7.91
CA GLU A 6 -5.50 5.52 -8.24
C GLU A 6 -6.71 4.88 -7.55
N PHE A 7 -7.31 5.61 -6.62
CA PHE A 7 -8.55 5.20 -5.96
C PHE A 7 -9.75 5.79 -6.71
N ASP A 8 -10.91 5.13 -6.64
CA ASP A 8 -12.15 5.76 -7.09
C ASP A 8 -12.50 6.99 -6.23
N ALA A 9 -13.30 7.90 -6.79
CA ALA A 9 -13.65 9.17 -6.15
C ALA A 9 -14.33 9.01 -4.76
N PHE A 10 -14.99 7.87 -4.54
CA PHE A 10 -15.67 7.53 -3.28
C PHE A 10 -14.79 6.73 -2.31
N ASP A 11 -13.64 6.24 -2.77
CA ASP A 11 -12.74 5.35 -2.03
C ASP A 11 -11.49 6.09 -1.54
N ASN A 12 -11.64 7.34 -1.07
CA ASN A 12 -10.50 8.08 -0.56
C ASN A 12 -9.85 7.31 0.61
N PRO A 13 -8.56 6.92 0.52
CA PRO A 13 -7.94 6.05 1.51
C PRO A 13 -7.81 6.71 2.89
N MET A 14 -7.94 8.04 3.01
CA MET A 14 -8.01 8.72 4.31
C MET A 14 -9.31 8.42 5.07
N GLN A 15 -10.37 8.00 4.36
CA GLN A 15 -11.70 7.68 4.92
C GLN A 15 -11.88 6.17 5.10
N LEU A 16 -11.06 5.37 4.42
CA LEU A 16 -11.01 3.93 4.59
C LEU A 16 -10.20 3.60 5.85
N SER A 17 -10.86 3.07 6.88
CA SER A 17 -10.14 2.57 8.08
C SER A 17 -9.69 1.11 7.91
N LYS A 18 -10.45 0.33 7.14
CA LYS A 18 -10.22 -1.10 6.91
C LYS A 18 -10.91 -1.56 5.63
N VAL A 19 -10.24 -2.40 4.84
CA VAL A 19 -10.79 -3.07 3.66
C VAL A 19 -10.47 -4.56 3.76
N GLY A 20 -11.47 -5.38 4.07
CA GLY A 20 -11.27 -6.80 4.35
C GLY A 20 -10.26 -7.05 5.48
N ASN A 21 -9.11 -7.65 5.16
CA ASN A 21 -8.03 -7.94 6.09
C ASN A 21 -6.91 -6.89 6.07
N TRP A 22 -7.12 -5.75 5.41
CA TRP A 22 -6.18 -4.64 5.34
C TRP A 22 -6.65 -3.50 6.21
N VAL A 23 -5.78 -2.99 7.08
CA VAL A 23 -6.02 -1.79 7.89
C VAL A 23 -5.24 -0.64 7.29
N ILE A 24 -5.88 0.52 7.20
CA ILE A 24 -5.28 1.73 6.64
C ILE A 24 -5.13 2.74 7.78
N THR A 25 -3.89 3.15 8.04
CA THR A 25 -3.57 4.05 9.16
C THR A 25 -2.70 5.21 8.72
N PHE A 26 -2.86 6.35 9.36
CA PHE A 26 -1.99 7.50 9.21
C PHE A 26 -0.58 7.22 9.77
N LEU A 27 0.44 7.55 9.00
CA LEU A 27 1.85 7.54 9.42
C LEU A 27 2.37 8.94 9.78
N SER A 28 1.71 9.98 9.25
CA SER A 28 1.90 11.37 9.65
C SER A 28 0.63 11.93 10.30
N PRO A 29 0.70 12.99 11.12
CA PRO A 29 -0.49 13.63 11.67
C PRO A 29 -1.47 14.01 10.56
N ALA A 30 -2.76 13.74 10.75
CA ALA A 30 -3.78 14.02 9.74
C ALA A 30 -3.92 15.52 9.43
N GLU A 31 -3.43 16.40 10.32
CA GLU A 31 -3.37 17.85 10.13
C GLU A 31 -2.37 18.27 9.04
N GLU A 32 -1.39 17.43 8.69
CA GLU A 32 -0.40 17.68 7.64
C GLU A 32 -0.94 17.32 6.25
N LEU A 33 -2.00 18.03 5.83
CA LEU A 33 -2.84 17.72 4.65
C LEU A 33 -2.11 17.57 3.31
N GLU A 34 -0.90 18.12 3.17
CA GLU A 34 -0.08 18.06 1.95
C GLU A 34 0.93 16.89 1.95
N LEU A 35 1.30 16.39 3.13
CA LEU A 35 2.30 15.33 3.32
C LEU A 35 1.72 14.10 4.01
N VAL A 36 0.39 13.92 3.92
CA VAL A 36 -0.30 12.78 4.49
C VAL A 36 0.29 11.49 3.94
N GLN A 37 0.81 10.65 4.83
CA GLN A 37 1.26 9.30 4.54
C GLN A 37 0.33 8.30 5.21
N LEU A 38 0.00 7.25 4.46
CA LEU A 38 -0.82 6.15 4.95
C LEU A 38 -0.05 4.84 4.82
N ALA A 39 -0.26 3.95 5.78
CA ALA A 39 0.15 2.56 5.75
C ALA A 39 -1.06 1.67 5.48
N ILE A 40 -1.00 0.88 4.42
CA ILE A 40 -1.95 -0.20 4.14
C ILE A 40 -1.33 -1.50 4.66
N THR A 41 -1.74 -1.94 5.84
CA THR A 41 -1.13 -3.05 6.59
C THR A 41 -2.03 -4.28 6.56
N TYR A 42 -1.47 -5.45 6.26
CA TYR A 42 -2.23 -6.70 6.32
C TYR A 42 -2.30 -7.23 7.77
N VAL A 43 -3.50 -7.57 8.24
CA VAL A 43 -3.74 -7.98 9.64
C VAL A 43 -3.13 -9.33 9.97
N LEU A 44 -3.03 -10.23 9.00
CA LEU A 44 -2.47 -11.58 9.21
C LEU A 44 -1.12 -11.68 8.50
N PRO A 45 -0.05 -12.27 9.05
CA PRO A 45 1.19 -12.41 8.29
C PRO A 45 0.96 -13.24 7.01
N ARG A 46 1.34 -12.71 5.84
CA ARG A 46 1.38 -13.48 4.59
C ARG A 46 2.80 -13.85 4.24
N GLN A 47 3.05 -15.15 4.06
CA GLN A 47 4.22 -15.61 3.32
C GLN A 47 3.92 -15.49 1.83
N LEU A 48 4.61 -14.55 1.18
CA LEU A 48 4.55 -14.37 -0.26
C LEU A 48 5.72 -15.07 -0.96
N SER A 49 6.83 -15.26 -0.24
CA SER A 49 7.91 -16.19 -0.56
C SER A 49 8.44 -16.86 0.71
N ASP A 50 9.35 -17.83 0.55
CA ASP A 50 9.96 -18.56 1.66
C ASP A 50 10.63 -17.64 2.68
N SER A 51 11.16 -16.49 2.25
CA SER A 51 11.89 -15.56 3.13
C SER A 51 11.28 -14.17 3.28
N LEU A 52 10.46 -13.69 2.33
CA LEU A 52 9.90 -12.33 2.38
C LEU A 52 8.41 -12.36 2.70
N GLN A 53 8.07 -11.62 3.76
CA GLN A 53 6.70 -11.45 4.23
C GLN A 53 6.30 -9.99 4.13
N PRO A 54 5.50 -9.59 3.13
CA PRO A 54 4.98 -8.24 3.04
C PRO A 54 4.17 -7.88 4.29
N ARG A 55 4.44 -6.71 4.83
CA ARG A 55 3.78 -6.19 6.04
C ARG A 55 2.81 -5.07 5.68
N ARG A 56 3.32 -4.05 4.99
CA ARG A 56 2.52 -2.90 4.61
C ARG A 56 3.02 -2.22 3.34
N VAL A 57 2.10 -1.51 2.69
CA VAL A 57 2.42 -0.58 1.61
C VAL A 57 2.32 0.83 2.17
N VAL A 58 3.37 1.62 1.96
CA VAL A 58 3.40 3.03 2.34
C VAL A 58 3.05 3.87 1.12
N ILE A 59 2.00 4.67 1.25
CA ILE A 59 1.55 5.59 0.21
C ILE A 59 1.53 7.02 0.75
N GLN A 60 1.73 7.98 -0.13
CA GLN A 60 1.70 9.40 0.17
C GLN A 60 0.72 10.12 -0.73
N LYS A 61 -0.01 11.07 -0.17
CA LYS A 61 -0.90 11.93 -0.94
C LYS A 61 -0.08 12.68 -1.99
N SER A 62 -0.56 12.69 -3.22
CA SER A 62 0.07 13.43 -4.31
C SER A 62 -0.74 14.67 -4.69
N SER A 63 -0.17 15.51 -5.55
CA SER A 63 -0.88 16.64 -6.16
C SER A 63 -1.87 16.23 -7.25
N ILE A 64 -1.82 14.96 -7.70
CA ILE A 64 -2.72 14.41 -8.70
C ILE A 64 -3.95 13.86 -7.97
N GLU A 65 -5.13 14.32 -8.36
CA GLU A 65 -6.39 13.93 -7.72
C GLU A 65 -6.57 12.41 -7.75
N HIS A 66 -7.03 11.85 -6.63
CA HIS A 66 -7.23 10.41 -6.41
C HIS A 66 -5.99 9.51 -6.53
N HIS A 67 -4.83 10.07 -6.88
CA HIS A 67 -3.58 9.33 -7.04
C HIS A 67 -2.71 9.45 -5.79
N TRP A 68 -2.31 8.32 -5.27
CA TRP A 68 -1.44 8.21 -4.10
C TRP A 68 -0.11 7.60 -4.52
N LEU A 69 0.98 8.33 -4.29
CA LEU A 69 2.33 7.91 -4.65
C LEU A 69 2.76 6.75 -3.74
N ILE A 70 3.14 5.63 -4.33
CA ILE A 70 3.67 4.48 -3.60
C ILE A 70 5.12 4.79 -3.24
N GLN A 71 5.40 4.88 -1.94
CA GLN A 71 6.74 5.16 -1.42
C GLN A 71 7.57 3.88 -1.29
N ALA A 72 6.99 2.87 -0.64
CA ALA A 72 7.68 1.62 -0.34
C ALA A 72 6.71 0.48 -0.06
N ILE A 73 7.18 -0.74 -0.26
CA ILE A 73 6.56 -1.95 0.25
C ILE A 73 7.48 -2.49 1.33
N GLU A 74 7.02 -2.45 2.56
CA GLU A 74 7.79 -2.94 3.70
C GLU A 74 7.54 -4.43 3.91
N CYS A 75 8.62 -5.18 4.03
CA CYS A 75 8.63 -6.62 4.18
C CYS A 75 9.48 -7.02 5.37
N PHE A 76 9.10 -8.09 6.05
CA PHE A 76 9.99 -8.80 6.96
C PHE A 76 10.77 -9.86 6.17
N ASP A 77 12.09 -9.81 6.22
CA ASP A 77 13.00 -10.80 5.64
C ASP A 77 13.48 -11.77 6.72
N SER A 78 13.10 -13.04 6.63
CA SER A 78 13.49 -14.06 7.60
C SER A 78 14.94 -14.51 7.48
N ASN A 79 15.61 -14.28 6.35
CA ASN A 79 17.03 -14.62 6.17
C ASN A 79 17.91 -13.71 7.02
N THR A 80 17.63 -12.41 6.95
CA THR A 80 18.34 -11.37 7.70
C THR A 80 17.70 -11.07 9.06
N ARG A 81 16.45 -11.50 9.26
CA ARG A 81 15.58 -11.21 10.42
C ARG A 81 15.36 -9.72 10.62
N GLN A 82 15.26 -8.98 9.52
CA GLN A 82 15.12 -7.53 9.52
C GLN A 82 13.92 -7.10 8.67
N GLU A 83 13.45 -5.89 8.93
CA GLU A 83 12.52 -5.21 8.04
C GLU A 83 13.31 -4.57 6.89
N ILE A 84 12.84 -4.79 5.68
CA ILE A 84 13.41 -4.21 4.47
C ILE A 84 12.32 -3.45 3.72
N SER A 85 12.72 -2.37 3.06
CA SER A 85 11.84 -1.60 2.18
C SER A 85 12.18 -1.93 0.73
N LEU A 86 11.19 -2.46 0.02
CA LEU A 86 11.29 -2.72 -1.42
C LEU A 86 10.74 -1.52 -2.17
N SER A 87 11.43 -1.14 -3.26
CA SER A 87 10.90 -0.16 -4.19
C SER A 87 9.68 -0.72 -4.94
N PRO A 88 8.75 0.13 -5.40
CA PRO A 88 7.56 -0.31 -6.12
C PRO A 88 7.87 -1.13 -7.39
N GLU A 89 9.02 -0.92 -8.03
CA GLU A 89 9.48 -1.64 -9.21
C GLU A 89 9.86 -3.10 -8.91
N HIS A 90 10.17 -3.42 -7.65
CA HIS A 90 10.64 -4.75 -7.27
C HIS A 90 9.57 -5.81 -7.56
N ILE A 91 9.98 -6.96 -8.10
CA ILE A 91 9.05 -8.02 -8.54
C ILE A 91 8.13 -8.48 -7.39
N THR A 92 8.68 -8.68 -6.20
CA THR A 92 7.89 -9.01 -5.00
C THR A 92 6.92 -7.90 -4.62
N ALA A 93 7.33 -6.64 -4.71
CA ALA A 93 6.47 -5.49 -4.44
C ALA A 93 5.29 -5.45 -5.43
N GLN A 94 5.55 -5.61 -6.72
CA GLN A 94 4.53 -5.69 -7.77
C GLN A 94 3.52 -6.82 -7.55
N LYS A 95 3.99 -8.00 -7.11
CA LYS A 95 3.09 -9.12 -6.77
C LYS A 95 2.22 -8.79 -5.56
N THR A 96 2.79 -8.22 -4.51
CA THR A 96 2.06 -7.77 -3.32
C THR A 96 0.98 -6.75 -3.69
N LEU A 97 1.35 -5.74 -4.49
CA LEU A 97 0.41 -4.72 -4.96
C LEU A 97 -0.76 -5.35 -5.70
N LYS A 98 -0.51 -6.22 -6.69
CA LYS A 98 -1.58 -6.90 -7.42
C LYS A 98 -2.52 -7.71 -6.51
N GLN A 99 -1.99 -8.40 -5.49
CA GLN A 99 -2.80 -9.14 -4.54
C GLN A 99 -3.68 -8.22 -3.67
N ILE A 100 -3.15 -7.07 -3.24
CA ILE A 100 -3.93 -6.05 -2.52
C ILE A 100 -5.10 -5.59 -3.37
N LEU A 101 -4.84 -5.23 -4.63
CA LEU A 101 -5.87 -4.73 -5.54
C LEU A 101 -6.99 -5.77 -5.78
N GLN A 102 -6.62 -7.02 -6.01
CA GLN A 102 -7.57 -8.13 -6.16
C GLN A 102 -8.39 -8.40 -4.89
N GLU A 103 -7.90 -8.01 -3.73
CA GLU A 103 -8.64 -8.14 -2.49
C GLU A 103 -9.56 -6.97 -2.23
N PHE A 104 -9.12 -5.76 -2.55
CA PHE A 104 -9.92 -4.56 -2.44
C PHE A 104 -11.16 -4.65 -3.34
N GLU A 105 -10.99 -5.17 -4.56
CA GLU A 105 -12.09 -5.43 -5.51
C GLU A 105 -13.20 -6.31 -4.91
N LYS A 106 -12.88 -7.24 -4.01
CA LYS A 106 -13.89 -8.11 -3.35
C LYS A 106 -14.79 -7.37 -2.36
N TYR A 107 -14.42 -6.15 -1.99
CA TYR A 107 -15.15 -5.28 -1.07
C TYR A 107 -15.62 -4.00 -1.76
N ASP A 108 -15.73 -4.03 -3.09
CA ASP A 108 -16.16 -2.91 -3.93
C ASP A 108 -15.26 -1.65 -3.82
N VAL A 109 -14.02 -1.82 -3.33
CA VAL A 109 -13.00 -0.76 -3.30
C VAL A 109 -12.16 -0.88 -4.56
N ASN A 110 -12.39 -0.03 -5.54
CA ASN A 110 -11.70 -0.13 -6.82
C ASN A 110 -10.44 0.72 -6.81
N VAL A 111 -9.30 0.05 -6.98
CA VAL A 111 -7.99 0.71 -7.01
C VAL A 111 -7.19 0.21 -8.20
N GLN A 112 -6.57 1.13 -8.93
CA GLN A 112 -5.72 0.82 -10.07
C GLN A 112 -4.26 1.17 -9.80
N LEU A 113 -3.36 0.32 -10.30
CA LEU A 113 -1.93 0.63 -10.31
C LEU A 113 -1.58 1.44 -11.56
N LYS A 114 -1.05 2.65 -11.37
CA LYS A 114 -0.62 3.55 -12.45
C LYS A 114 0.87 3.81 -12.43
N TYR A 115 1.40 4.13 -13.59
CA TYR A 115 2.80 4.47 -13.81
C TYR A 115 2.83 5.82 -14.53
N ILE A 116 3.27 6.87 -13.83
CA ILE A 116 3.27 8.26 -14.32
C ILE A 116 4.69 8.82 -14.25
#